data_AF-A0A9P5NHB1-F1
#
_entry.id   AF-A0A9P5NHB1-F1
#
_cell.length_a   1.000
_cell.length_b   1.000
_cell.length_c   1.000
_cell.angle_alpha   90.00
_cell.angle_beta   90.00
_cell.angle_gamma   90.00
#
_symmetry.space_group_name_H-M   'P 1'
#
loop_
_entity.id
_entity.type
_entity.pdbx_description
1 polymer ?
#
loop_
_entity_poly.entity_id
_entity_poly.type
_entity_poly.pdbx_seq_one_letter_code
_entity_poly.pdbx_strand_id
1 'polypeptide(L)'
;MAPNFHVREATPDDVDIILQLIIDLATYEKEPESVKATPELLRKNLFETPYAHALLAFTGTAECATDREPVGLALYFFNYSTWTGRPGLYLEDLYVKPEYRSLGIGKAFFGQLGKIAQEKNCARLDWSVLKWNQPSIDFYEKRLGAKPMSEWMGMRLEEEGIDSLKKFL
;
A
#
# COMPACT_ATOMS: atom_id res chain seq x y z
N MET A 1 10.96 25.70 -1.02
CA MET A 1 11.86 24.63 -0.54
C MET A 1 11.22 23.32 -0.90
N ALA A 2 11.97 22.36 -1.45
CA ALA A 2 11.41 21.03 -1.69
C ALA A 2 10.94 20.45 -0.34
N PRO A 3 9.77 19.82 -0.28
CA PRO A 3 9.30 19.17 0.93
C PRO A 3 10.36 18.16 1.39
N ASN A 4 10.80 18.29 2.64
CA ASN A 4 11.96 17.55 3.16
C ASN A 4 11.50 16.14 3.59
N PHE A 5 11.41 15.22 2.64
CA PHE A 5 11.14 13.81 2.89
C PHE A 5 11.89 12.92 1.90
N HIS A 6 12.01 11.64 2.21
CA HIS A 6 12.47 10.61 1.29
C HIS A 6 11.61 9.34 1.40
N VAL A 7 11.54 8.59 0.31
CA VAL A 7 10.87 7.28 0.23
C VAL A 7 11.91 6.21 -0.01
N ARG A 8 11.84 5.10 0.71
CA ARG A 8 12.70 3.93 0.52
C ARG A 8 11.92 2.63 0.70
N GLU A 9 12.51 1.54 0.24
CA GLU A 9 12.04 0.20 0.59
C GLU A 9 12.15 -0.02 2.11
N ALA A 10 11.17 -0.73 2.66
CA ALA A 10 11.21 -1.20 4.02
C ALA A 10 12.21 -2.35 4.17
N THR A 11 12.73 -2.48 5.38
CA THR A 11 13.66 -3.53 5.81
C THR A 11 13.04 -4.30 6.98
N PRO A 12 13.59 -5.47 7.37
CA PRO A 12 13.10 -6.21 8.53
C PRO A 12 13.15 -5.42 9.85
N ASP A 13 13.94 -4.35 9.94
CA ASP A 13 14.01 -3.49 11.12
C ASP A 13 12.85 -2.48 11.19
N ASP A 14 12.08 -2.33 10.10
CA ASP A 14 10.95 -1.41 10.01
C ASP A 14 9.60 -2.06 10.36
N VAL A 15 9.58 -3.30 10.83
CA VAL A 15 8.34 -4.07 11.06
C VAL A 15 7.39 -3.35 12.02
N ASP A 16 7.91 -2.80 13.12
CA ASP A 16 7.08 -2.09 14.11
C ASP A 16 6.53 -0.77 13.54
N ILE A 17 7.31 -0.11 12.68
CA ILE A 17 6.89 1.10 11.96
C ILE A 17 5.74 0.76 10.98
N ILE A 18 5.88 -0.33 10.23
CA ILE A 18 4.86 -0.80 9.30
C ILE A 18 3.56 -1.10 10.07
N LEU A 19 3.65 -1.85 11.17
CA LEU A 19 2.48 -2.19 11.98
C LEU A 19 1.78 -0.93 12.50
N GLN A 20 2.53 0.04 13.03
CA GLN A 20 1.94 1.29 13.53
C GLN A 20 1.22 2.05 12.40
N LEU A 21 1.81 2.17 11.21
CA LEU A 21 1.19 2.87 10.09
C LEU A 21 -0.04 2.13 9.54
N ILE A 22 -0.09 0.79 9.61
CA ILE A 22 -1.29 -0.01 9.30
C ILE A 22 -2.40 0.30 10.32
N ILE A 23 -2.08 0.36 11.61
CA ILE A 23 -3.05 0.71 12.67
C ILE A 23 -3.58 2.14 12.46
N ASP A 24 -2.69 3.08 12.13
CA ASP A 24 -3.06 4.47 11.86
C ASP A 24 -3.97 4.59 10.62
N LEU A 25 -3.72 3.79 9.57
CA LEU A 25 -4.59 3.67 8.41
C LEU A 25 -5.95 3.09 8.79
N ALA A 26 -5.99 1.95 9.47
CA ALA A 26 -7.24 1.30 9.88
C ALA A 26 -8.09 2.21 10.77
N THR A 27 -7.45 2.99 11.64
CA THR A 27 -8.12 4.03 12.44
C THR A 27 -8.74 5.11 11.55
N TYR A 28 -8.00 5.61 10.54
CA TYR A 28 -8.53 6.57 9.57
C TYR A 28 -9.69 5.99 8.74
N GLU A 29 -9.62 4.70 8.43
CA GLU A 29 -10.64 3.95 7.69
C GLU A 29 -11.85 3.52 8.53
N LYS A 30 -11.81 3.79 9.85
CA LYS A 30 -12.84 3.47 10.85
C LYS A 30 -12.98 1.98 11.16
N GLU A 31 -11.92 1.20 10.95
CA GLU A 31 -11.87 -0.25 11.16
C GLU A 31 -10.63 -0.71 11.99
N PRO A 32 -10.23 -0.04 13.09
CA PRO A 32 -9.00 -0.40 13.82
C PRO A 32 -9.02 -1.82 14.41
N GLU A 33 -10.20 -2.31 14.83
CA GLU A 33 -10.39 -3.65 15.40
C GLU A 33 -10.17 -4.78 14.38
N SER A 34 -10.14 -4.45 13.09
CA SER A 34 -9.88 -5.41 12.01
C SER A 34 -8.38 -5.72 11.86
N VAL A 35 -7.49 -4.97 12.52
CA VAL A 35 -6.04 -5.20 12.46
C VAL A 35 -5.67 -6.39 13.36
N LYS A 36 -5.58 -7.57 12.74
CA LYS A 36 -5.09 -8.80 13.37
C LYS A 36 -3.58 -9.05 13.12
N ALA A 37 -2.92 -8.14 12.41
CA ALA A 37 -1.50 -8.26 12.09
C ALA A 37 -0.64 -8.16 13.35
N THR A 38 0.43 -8.95 13.42
CA THR A 38 1.45 -8.88 14.48
C THR A 38 2.84 -8.66 13.88
N PRO A 39 3.82 -8.17 14.66
CA PRO A 39 5.19 -8.02 14.17
C PRO A 39 5.76 -9.32 13.60
N GLU A 40 5.48 -10.47 14.22
CA GLU A 40 5.95 -11.79 13.77
C GLU A 40 5.34 -12.17 12.42
N LEU A 41 4.03 -11.94 12.24
CA LEU A 41 3.34 -12.20 10.98
C LEU A 41 3.85 -11.29 9.86
N LEU A 42 4.05 -10.00 10.15
CA LEU A 42 4.58 -9.05 9.16
C LEU A 42 6.02 -9.38 8.79
N ARG A 43 6.88 -9.70 9.77
CA ARG A 43 8.26 -10.13 9.52
C ARG A 43 8.29 -11.33 8.58
N LYS A 44 7.51 -12.36 8.90
CA LYS A 44 7.42 -13.58 8.10
C LYS A 44 6.92 -13.31 6.68
N ASN A 45 5.80 -12.59 6.56
CA ASN A 45 5.08 -12.47 5.28
C ASN A 45 5.58 -11.33 4.38
N LEU A 46 6.39 -10.40 4.89
CA LEU A 46 6.99 -9.33 4.08
C LEU A 46 8.48 -9.57 3.76
N PHE A 47 9.20 -10.34 4.60
CA PHE A 47 10.66 -10.44 4.48
C PHE A 47 11.22 -11.87 4.41
N GLU A 48 10.55 -12.87 4.98
CA GLU A 48 11.04 -14.27 4.94
C GLU A 48 10.43 -15.06 3.77
N THR A 49 9.09 -15.05 3.68
CA THR A 49 8.32 -15.62 2.58
C THR A 49 7.42 -14.51 2.02
N PRO A 50 7.97 -13.62 1.17
CA PRO A 50 7.33 -12.37 0.83
C PRO A 50 6.07 -12.59 -0.02
N TYR A 51 4.91 -12.34 0.58
CA TYR A 51 3.62 -12.21 -0.12
C TYR A 51 3.38 -10.77 -0.59
N ALA A 52 4.00 -9.80 0.07
CA ALA A 52 3.89 -8.38 -0.22
C ALA A 52 5.22 -7.65 0.09
N HIS A 53 5.29 -6.40 -0.36
CA HIS A 53 6.42 -5.49 -0.22
C HIS A 53 5.93 -4.16 0.34
N ALA A 54 6.81 -3.41 1.02
CA ALA A 54 6.46 -2.12 1.60
C ALA A 54 7.48 -1.03 1.23
N LEU A 55 6.96 0.16 0.94
CA LEU A 55 7.71 1.41 0.87
C LEU A 55 7.34 2.28 2.07
N LEU A 56 8.33 2.97 2.63
CA LEU A 56 8.14 3.89 3.76
C LEU A 56 8.61 5.28 3.39
N ALA A 57 7.86 6.29 3.84
CA ALA A 57 8.25 7.69 3.76
C ALA A 57 8.71 8.18 5.13
N PHE A 58 9.81 8.93 5.15
CA PHE A 58 10.38 9.53 6.35
C PHE A 58 10.59 11.03 6.16
N THR A 59 10.49 11.80 7.24
CA THR A 59 10.94 13.20 7.25
C THR A 59 12.44 13.30 6.99
N GLY A 60 12.88 14.46 6.48
CA GLY A 60 14.29 14.75 6.20
C GLY A 60 14.79 14.20 4.87
N THR A 61 16.03 14.53 4.52
CA THR A 61 16.72 13.99 3.36
C THR A 61 17.32 12.62 3.67
N ALA A 62 17.56 11.82 2.64
CA ALA A 62 18.22 10.52 2.77
C ALA A 62 19.63 10.61 3.40
N GLU A 63 20.24 11.79 3.40
CA GLU A 63 21.59 12.07 3.90
C GLU A 63 21.63 12.44 5.39
N CYS A 64 20.52 12.87 5.99
CA CYS A 64 20.49 13.35 7.39
C CYS A 64 19.98 12.26 8.32
N ALA A 65 20.84 11.57 9.07
CA ALA A 65 20.46 10.37 9.84
C ALA A 65 19.65 10.63 11.12
N THR A 66 19.65 11.86 11.64
CA THR A 66 19.00 12.22 12.91
C THR A 66 17.56 12.72 12.70
N ASP A 67 16.66 12.41 13.63
CA ASP A 67 15.27 12.89 13.71
C ASP A 67 14.38 12.56 12.49
N ARG A 68 14.48 11.32 11.99
CA ARG A 68 13.59 10.80 10.94
C ARG A 68 12.34 10.19 11.55
N GLU A 69 11.20 10.86 11.35
CA GLU A 69 9.90 10.32 11.69
C GLU A 69 9.33 9.55 10.50
N PRO A 70 8.81 8.32 10.67
CA PRO A 70 8.04 7.65 9.65
C PRO A 70 6.67 8.34 9.48
N VAL A 71 6.35 8.72 8.24
CA VAL A 71 5.18 9.56 7.92
C VAL A 71 4.25 8.96 6.87
N GLY A 72 4.61 7.82 6.29
CA GLY A 72 3.74 7.14 5.35
C GLY A 72 4.21 5.75 4.96
N LEU A 73 3.26 4.99 4.42
CA LEU A 73 3.39 3.59 4.00
C LEU A 73 2.72 3.41 2.63
N ALA A 74 3.35 2.62 1.77
CA ALA A 74 2.69 2.00 0.63
C ALA A 74 3.01 0.49 0.64
N LEU A 75 1.99 -0.36 0.81
CA LEU A 75 2.13 -1.81 0.83
C LEU A 75 1.51 -2.40 -0.43
N TYR A 76 2.27 -3.24 -1.13
CA TYR A 76 1.90 -3.70 -2.47
C TYR A 76 2.36 -5.13 -2.75
N PHE A 77 1.76 -5.75 -3.76
CA PHE A 77 2.14 -7.08 -4.25
C PHE A 77 1.92 -7.18 -5.76
N PHE A 78 2.31 -8.31 -6.36
CA PHE A 78 2.13 -8.54 -7.80
C PHE A 78 0.95 -9.47 -8.06
N ASN A 79 0.09 -9.07 -8.99
CA ASN A 79 -0.99 -9.91 -9.52
C ASN A 79 -0.70 -10.26 -10.99
N TYR A 80 -1.65 -10.93 -11.66
CA TYR A 80 -1.51 -11.29 -13.06
C TYR A 80 -2.77 -10.94 -13.84
N SER A 81 -2.58 -10.47 -15.08
CA SER A 81 -3.68 -10.18 -16.00
C SER A 81 -3.68 -11.22 -17.12
N THR A 82 -4.72 -12.06 -17.15
CA THR A 82 -4.92 -13.03 -18.22
C THR A 82 -5.19 -12.39 -19.58
N TRP A 83 -5.73 -11.16 -19.60
CA TRP A 83 -6.03 -10.44 -20.84
C TRP A 83 -4.80 -9.78 -21.46
N THR A 84 -3.86 -9.29 -20.64
CA THR A 84 -2.62 -8.69 -21.14
C THR A 84 -1.45 -9.68 -21.20
N GLY A 85 -1.59 -10.85 -20.57
CA GLY A 85 -0.53 -11.84 -20.46
C GLY A 85 0.68 -11.35 -19.67
N ARG A 86 0.51 -10.33 -18.82
CA ARG A 86 1.58 -9.67 -18.08
C ARG A 86 1.25 -9.58 -16.59
N PRO A 87 2.27 -9.45 -15.73
CA PRO A 87 2.07 -9.08 -14.34
C PRO A 87 1.30 -7.77 -14.20
N GLY A 88 0.65 -7.58 -13.07
CA GLY A 88 0.20 -6.28 -12.59
C GLY A 88 0.79 -6.02 -11.20
N LEU A 89 0.78 -4.76 -10.79
CA LEU A 89 1.10 -4.37 -9.43
C LEU A 89 -0.23 -4.00 -8.74
N TYR A 90 -0.51 -4.58 -7.58
CA TYR A 90 -1.65 -4.22 -6.76
C TYR A 90 -1.16 -3.49 -5.51
N LEU A 91 -1.63 -2.27 -5.30
CA LEU A 91 -1.40 -1.47 -4.11
C LEU A 91 -2.53 -1.79 -3.10
N GLU A 92 -2.17 -2.45 -2.00
CA GLU A 92 -3.10 -2.83 -0.93
C GLU A 92 -3.39 -1.62 -0.04
N ASP A 93 -2.34 -1.07 0.57
CA ASP A 93 -2.46 0.04 1.52
C ASP A 93 -1.65 1.24 1.03
N LEU A 94 -2.25 2.43 1.15
CA LEU A 94 -1.56 3.70 1.00
C LEU A 94 -1.96 4.63 2.15
N TYR A 95 -0.97 5.00 2.96
CA TYR A 95 -1.18 5.91 4.07
C TYR A 95 -0.12 7.00 4.13
N VAL A 96 -0.58 8.22 4.44
CA VAL A 96 0.26 9.35 4.83
C VAL A 96 -0.40 9.98 6.04
N LYS A 97 0.39 10.18 7.11
CA LYS A 97 -0.05 10.86 8.34
C LYS A 97 -0.71 12.21 8.00
N PRO A 98 -1.88 12.55 8.57
CA PRO A 98 -2.68 13.72 8.18
C PRO A 98 -1.90 15.04 8.08
N GLU A 99 -1.02 15.31 9.03
CA GLU A 99 -0.18 16.49 9.17
C GLU A 99 0.92 16.59 8.10
N TYR A 100 1.23 15.48 7.41
CA TYR A 100 2.19 15.41 6.31
C TYR A 100 1.53 15.30 4.92
N ARG A 101 0.19 15.36 4.84
CA ARG A 101 -0.54 15.34 3.57
C ARG A 101 -0.34 16.62 2.77
N SER A 102 -0.59 16.54 1.46
CA SER A 102 -0.39 17.66 0.51
C SER A 102 1.06 18.12 0.34
N LEU A 103 2.03 17.47 1.00
CA LEU A 103 3.47 17.71 0.82
C LEU A 103 4.07 16.93 -0.37
N GLY A 104 3.27 16.17 -1.12
CA GLY A 104 3.73 15.42 -2.29
C GLY A 104 4.20 13.98 -2.00
N ILE A 105 4.13 13.51 -0.76
CA ILE A 105 4.50 12.14 -0.35
C ILE A 105 3.72 11.08 -1.14
N GLY A 106 2.39 11.24 -1.27
CA GLY A 106 1.57 10.32 -2.07
C GLY A 106 2.02 10.23 -3.54
N LYS A 107 2.41 11.37 -4.15
CA LYS A 107 2.96 11.37 -5.52
C LYS A 107 4.30 10.64 -5.57
N ALA A 108 5.14 10.78 -4.55
CA ALA A 108 6.42 10.08 -4.48
C ALA A 108 6.23 8.56 -4.35
N PHE A 109 5.27 8.09 -3.56
CA PHE A 109 4.91 6.67 -3.52
C PHE A 109 4.49 6.15 -4.89
N PHE A 110 3.53 6.81 -5.56
CA PHE A 110 3.12 6.40 -6.90
C PHE A 110 4.25 6.48 -7.94
N GLY A 111 5.17 7.43 -7.80
CA GLY A 111 6.37 7.50 -8.62
C GLY A 111 7.27 6.26 -8.47
N GLN A 112 7.51 5.82 -7.22
CA GLN A 112 8.27 4.60 -6.95
C GLN A 112 7.54 3.35 -7.42
N LEU A 113 6.24 3.23 -7.14
CA LEU A 113 5.41 2.11 -7.61
C LEU A 113 5.38 2.03 -9.15
N GLY A 114 5.28 3.17 -9.83
CA GLY A 114 5.35 3.23 -11.30
C GLY A 114 6.70 2.75 -11.85
N LYS A 115 7.81 3.14 -11.20
CA LYS A 115 9.15 2.65 -11.53
C LYS A 115 9.25 1.13 -11.35
N ILE A 116 8.81 0.61 -10.20
CA ILE A 116 8.79 -0.83 -9.92
C ILE A 116 7.94 -1.58 -10.95
N ALA A 117 6.75 -1.06 -11.27
CA ALA A 117 5.85 -1.64 -12.26
C ALA A 117 6.52 -1.71 -13.65
N GLN A 118 7.23 -0.66 -14.07
CA GLN A 118 7.98 -0.66 -15.33
C GLN A 118 9.13 -1.68 -15.33
N GLU A 119 9.93 -1.72 -14.27
CA GLU A 119 11.05 -2.66 -14.12
C GLU A 119 10.58 -4.12 -14.15
N LYS A 120 9.39 -4.40 -13.61
CA LYS A 120 8.78 -5.74 -13.60
C LYS A 120 7.89 -6.01 -14.82
N ASN A 121 7.88 -5.13 -15.82
CA ASN A 121 7.03 -5.22 -17.02
C ASN A 121 5.55 -5.44 -16.70
N CYS A 122 5.06 -4.77 -15.67
CA CYS A 122 3.65 -4.79 -15.29
C CYS A 122 2.81 -4.04 -16.32
N ALA A 123 1.63 -4.58 -16.65
CA ALA A 123 0.70 -3.93 -17.56
C ALA A 123 -0.19 -2.88 -16.87
N ARG A 124 -0.37 -3.00 -15.55
CA ARG A 124 -1.31 -2.20 -14.77
C ARG A 124 -0.84 -2.03 -13.33
N LEU A 125 -1.34 -0.96 -12.71
CA LEU A 125 -1.27 -0.67 -11.29
C LEU A 125 -2.71 -0.53 -10.80
N ASP A 126 -3.17 -1.44 -9.94
CA ASP A 126 -4.55 -1.51 -9.45
C ASP A 126 -4.59 -1.26 -7.93
N TRP A 127 -5.68 -0.69 -7.41
CA TRP A 127 -5.95 -0.56 -5.98
C TRP A 127 -7.44 -0.37 -5.71
N SER A 128 -7.83 -0.52 -4.45
CA SER A 128 -9.18 -0.20 -3.97
C SER A 128 -9.18 1.12 -3.21
N VAL A 129 -10.33 1.80 -3.18
CA VAL A 129 -10.55 3.01 -2.38
C VAL A 129 -11.94 2.99 -1.77
N LEU A 130 -12.05 3.35 -0.50
CA LEU A 130 -13.33 3.47 0.19
C LEU A 130 -14.20 4.54 -0.49
N LYS A 131 -15.45 4.20 -0.78
CA LYS A 131 -16.39 5.06 -1.54
C LYS A 131 -16.60 6.45 -0.91
N TRP A 132 -16.44 6.57 0.40
CA TRP A 132 -16.58 7.84 1.11
C TRP A 132 -15.32 8.72 1.07
N ASN A 133 -14.18 8.17 0.67
CA ASN A 133 -12.88 8.84 0.72
C ASN A 133 -12.66 9.72 -0.53
N GLN A 134 -13.55 10.71 -0.71
CA GLN A 134 -13.51 11.65 -1.82
C GLN A 134 -12.15 12.37 -1.98
N PRO A 135 -11.43 12.76 -0.90
CA PRO A 135 -10.10 13.36 -1.05
C PRO A 135 -9.11 12.44 -1.78
N SER A 136 -9.14 11.13 -1.51
CA SER A 136 -8.27 10.16 -2.17
C SER A 136 -8.73 9.88 -3.61
N ILE A 137 -10.04 9.73 -3.82
CA ILE A 137 -10.62 9.58 -5.17
C ILE A 137 -10.21 10.75 -6.07
N ASP A 138 -10.36 11.98 -5.58
CA ASP A 138 -9.95 13.19 -6.29
C ASP A 138 -8.45 13.21 -6.61
N PHE A 139 -7.61 12.76 -5.68
CA PHE A 139 -6.18 12.62 -5.93
C PHE A 139 -5.90 11.62 -7.05
N TYR A 140 -6.50 10.43 -6.99
CA TYR A 140 -6.32 9.37 -7.98
C TYR A 140 -6.77 9.80 -9.38
N GLU A 141 -8.00 10.29 -9.52
CA GLU A 141 -8.54 10.65 -10.83
C GLU A 141 -7.91 11.95 -11.37
N LYS A 142 -7.89 13.02 -10.57
CA LYS A 142 -7.52 14.37 -11.07
C LYS A 142 -6.02 14.59 -11.09
N ARG A 143 -5.23 13.88 -10.28
CA ARG A 143 -3.76 14.08 -10.22
C ARG A 143 -2.98 12.94 -10.85
N LEU A 144 -3.46 11.70 -10.80
CA LEU A 144 -2.78 10.54 -11.40
C LEU A 144 -3.40 10.07 -12.72
N GLY A 145 -4.64 10.50 -13.03
CA GLY A 145 -5.34 10.03 -14.23
C GLY A 145 -5.88 8.60 -14.10
N ALA A 146 -6.06 8.11 -12.86
CA ALA A 146 -6.68 6.82 -12.60
C ALA A 146 -8.13 6.81 -13.09
N LYS A 147 -8.63 5.64 -13.50
CA LYS A 147 -10.02 5.46 -13.92
C LYS A 147 -10.70 4.43 -13.03
N PRO A 148 -11.91 4.69 -12.51
CA PRO A 148 -12.63 3.72 -11.70
C PRO A 148 -13.07 2.51 -12.54
N MET A 149 -12.93 1.32 -11.99
CA MET A 149 -13.39 0.06 -12.60
C MET A 149 -14.83 -0.25 -12.15
N SER A 150 -15.80 0.57 -12.57
CA SER A 150 -17.19 0.51 -12.10
C SER A 150 -17.95 -0.78 -12.41
N GLU A 151 -17.56 -1.48 -13.47
CA GLU A 151 -18.22 -2.73 -13.91
C GLU A 151 -17.85 -3.94 -13.05
N TRP A 152 -16.84 -3.83 -12.19
CA TRP A 152 -16.34 -4.94 -11.38
C TRP A 152 -16.78 -4.79 -9.93
N MET A 153 -17.29 -5.88 -9.35
CA MET A 153 -17.65 -5.97 -7.94
C MET A 153 -16.61 -6.80 -7.19
N GLY A 154 -16.08 -6.23 -6.10
CA GLY A 154 -15.22 -6.98 -5.18
C GLY A 154 -16.02 -8.06 -4.45
N MET A 155 -15.48 -9.28 -4.41
CA MET A 155 -16.06 -10.43 -3.72
C MET A 155 -15.00 -11.04 -2.81
N ARG A 156 -15.38 -11.48 -1.60
CA ARG A 156 -14.46 -12.05 -0.61
C ARG A 156 -15.11 -13.22 0.13
N LEU A 157 -14.33 -14.26 0.35
CA LEU A 157 -14.57 -15.26 1.39
C LEU A 157 -13.50 -15.08 2.46
N GLU A 158 -13.92 -15.00 3.72
CA GLU A 158 -13.00 -15.04 4.87
C GLU A 158 -12.72 -16.48 5.27
N GLU A 159 -11.94 -16.69 6.34
CA GLU A 159 -11.41 -17.99 6.77
C GLU A 159 -12.46 -19.11 6.77
N GLU A 160 -13.60 -18.92 7.45
CA GLU A 160 -14.69 -19.92 7.49
C GLU A 160 -15.28 -20.21 6.10
N GLY A 161 -15.38 -19.19 5.26
CA GLY A 161 -15.88 -19.29 3.90
C GLY A 161 -14.94 -20.07 2.99
N ILE A 162 -13.63 -19.86 3.14
CA ILE A 162 -12.57 -20.62 2.47
C ILE A 162 -12.61 -22.08 2.92
N ASP A 163 -12.67 -22.33 4.22
CA ASP A 163 -12.74 -23.69 4.77
C ASP A 163 -13.96 -24.46 4.27
N SER A 164 -15.09 -23.77 4.13
CA SER A 164 -16.33 -24.34 3.61
C SER A 164 -16.23 -24.81 2.15
N LEU A 165 -15.24 -24.36 1.38
CA LEU A 165 -15.04 -24.83 -0.01
C LEU A 165 -14.57 -26.29 -0.08
N LYS A 166 -14.01 -26.84 1.00
CA LYS A 166 -13.58 -28.25 1.07
C LYS A 166 -14.72 -29.23 0.78
N LYS A 167 -15.99 -28.83 0.96
CA LYS A 167 -17.17 -29.64 0.60
C LYS A 167 -17.29 -29.96 -0.89
N PHE A 168 -16.52 -29.29 -1.75
CA PHE A 168 -16.50 -29.50 -3.20
C PHE A 168 -15.34 -30.41 -3.67
N LEU A 169 -14.48 -30.85 -2.75
CA LEU A 169 -13.44 -31.86 -2.98
C LEU A 169 -13.94 -33.22 -2.50
#